data_AF-A0A1X2IKS2-F1
#
_entry.id   AF-A0A1X2IKS2-F1
#
_cell.length_a   1.000
_cell.length_b   1.000
_cell.length_c   1.000
_cell.angle_alpha   90.00
_cell.angle_beta   90.00
_cell.angle_gamma   90.00
#
_symmetry.space_group_name_H-M   'P 1'
#
loop_
_entity.id
_entity.type
_entity.pdbx_description
1 polymer ?
#
loop_
_entity_poly.entity_id
_entity_poly.type
_entity_poly.pdbx_seq_one_letter_code
_entity_poly.pdbx_strand_id
1 'polypeptide(L)'
;MTLSLESFLSTHQLDHYYTSFLEAGATDHDLSHLVQLNDQELSEFLLAMDMLPFHAIKLKKALREFRASYRSPPQSTAHVDDSSVLVPLIDETENDKRSTIVSHATIYGKKSSRPLTSYEVAINQASIQLALADSSLLVHKGKLFDLAKKKLLEEGYQYKRGKSRSKLTIAGGDSISANSPALWPNDTSSSTPPPLLHHHKHAIKQSHQRQLHIEHLEKQLDHVRQSIINETSTAATTMDHPPQSSSESLQTIKTDLVKKIGKLKAQERKHQWYKRKTHLQHQQQQQQQQCQQQMLPSLEALEPCVDNSRPLLLPLPSPPQKSHAFFSSSSSSSSLPSPPGCYHPMTVSSPPQSEVRAKVLTVRDCCNS
;
A
#
# COMPACT_ATOMS: atom_id res chain seq x y z
N MET A 1 2.88 -30.59 16.67
CA MET A 1 4.09 -29.83 16.32
C MET A 1 4.04 -28.54 17.11
N THR A 2 4.94 -28.34 18.06
CA THR A 2 5.08 -27.07 18.78
C THR A 2 5.61 -26.03 17.80
N LEU A 3 4.85 -24.97 17.55
CA LEU A 3 5.28 -23.90 16.67
C LEU A 3 6.27 -23.01 17.45
N SER A 4 7.54 -23.10 17.09
CA SER A 4 8.61 -22.26 17.63
C SER A 4 8.52 -20.84 17.06
N LEU A 5 8.95 -19.85 17.86
CA LEU A 5 9.10 -18.47 17.42
C LEU A 5 9.97 -18.34 16.16
N GLU A 6 11.10 -19.06 16.09
CA GLU A 6 12.01 -19.04 14.93
C GLU A 6 11.31 -19.44 13.63
N SER A 7 10.65 -20.61 13.61
CA SER A 7 9.87 -21.10 12.47
C SER A 7 8.76 -20.14 12.05
N PHE A 8 8.10 -19.49 13.02
CA PHE A 8 7.05 -18.51 12.75
C PHE A 8 7.60 -17.26 12.06
N LEU A 9 8.70 -16.71 12.57
CA LEU A 9 9.37 -15.55 11.96
C LEU A 9 9.89 -15.88 10.56
N SER A 10 10.51 -17.05 10.36
CA SER A 10 11.00 -17.51 9.06
C SER A 10 9.88 -17.63 8.03
N THR A 11 8.74 -18.23 8.41
CA THR A 11 7.55 -18.36 7.54
C THR A 11 7.04 -17.00 7.05
N HIS A 12 7.19 -15.97 7.88
CA HIS A 12 6.77 -14.61 7.57
C HIS A 12 7.91 -13.71 7.05
N GLN A 13 9.10 -14.26 6.73
CA GLN A 13 10.29 -13.54 6.26
C GLN A 13 10.71 -12.42 7.22
N LEU A 14 10.74 -12.75 8.51
CA LEU A 14 11.13 -11.89 9.63
C LEU A 14 12.24 -12.54 10.47
N ASP A 15 12.92 -13.52 9.91
CA ASP A 15 14.01 -14.31 10.50
C ASP A 15 15.17 -13.45 11.02
N HIS A 16 15.50 -12.36 10.33
CA HIS A 16 16.53 -11.40 10.75
C HIS A 16 16.26 -10.72 12.10
N TYR A 17 15.02 -10.75 12.60
CA TYR A 17 14.71 -10.23 13.94
C TYR A 17 14.83 -11.28 15.04
N TYR A 18 15.05 -12.56 14.71
CA TYR A 18 15.08 -13.63 15.70
C TYR A 18 16.13 -13.39 16.79
N THR A 19 17.31 -12.90 16.42
CA THR A 19 18.35 -12.50 17.39
C THR A 19 17.89 -11.39 18.31
N SER A 20 17.18 -10.37 17.79
CA SER A 20 16.61 -9.30 18.60
C SER A 20 15.53 -9.80 19.56
N PHE A 21 14.76 -10.83 19.18
CA PHE A 21 13.80 -11.47 20.08
C PHE A 21 14.52 -12.19 21.23
N LEU A 22 15.60 -12.92 20.94
CA LEU A 22 16.43 -13.59 21.95
C LEU A 22 17.10 -12.58 22.90
N GLU A 23 17.65 -11.49 22.37
CA GLU A 23 18.25 -10.40 23.16
C GLU A 23 17.23 -9.71 24.07
N ALA A 24 15.97 -9.62 23.64
CA ALA A 24 14.85 -9.14 24.45
C ALA A 24 14.36 -10.19 25.47
N GLY A 25 14.98 -11.37 25.54
CA GLY A 25 14.65 -12.45 26.47
C GLY A 25 13.49 -13.34 26.03
N ALA A 26 13.01 -13.20 24.78
CA ALA A 26 11.98 -14.09 24.25
C ALA A 26 12.61 -15.43 23.83
N THR A 27 11.91 -16.52 24.08
CA THR A 27 12.29 -17.89 23.70
C THR A 27 11.37 -18.44 22.62
N ASP A 28 11.73 -19.61 22.06
CA ASP A 28 10.88 -20.29 21.08
C ASP A 28 9.49 -20.67 21.59
N HIS A 29 9.30 -20.72 22.92
CA HIS A 29 8.02 -21.03 23.55
C HIS A 29 7.13 -19.79 23.75
N ASP A 30 7.66 -18.59 23.58
CA ASP A 30 6.96 -17.33 23.87
C ASP A 30 6.05 -16.85 22.74
N LEU A 31 5.99 -17.59 21.62
CA LEU A 31 5.04 -17.29 20.54
C LEU A 31 3.59 -17.25 21.05
N SER A 32 3.24 -18.14 21.99
CA SER A 32 1.89 -18.18 22.58
C SER A 32 1.57 -16.93 23.41
N HIS A 33 2.55 -16.37 24.11
CA HIS A 33 2.44 -15.12 24.87
C HIS A 33 2.34 -13.93 23.93
N LEU A 34 3.14 -13.90 22.86
CA LEU A 34 3.17 -12.82 21.86
C LEU A 34 1.81 -12.62 21.17
N VAL A 35 1.06 -13.71 20.96
CA VAL A 35 -0.27 -13.72 20.33
C VAL A 35 -1.37 -13.17 21.25
N GLN A 36 -1.14 -13.23 22.56
CA GLN A 36 -2.09 -12.76 23.58
C GLN A 36 -1.98 -11.26 23.84
N LEU A 37 -0.81 -10.66 23.58
CA LEU A 37 -0.58 -9.22 23.70
C LEU A 37 -1.64 -8.42 22.94
N ASN A 38 -2.07 -7.32 23.54
CA ASN A 38 -2.97 -6.40 22.87
C ASN A 38 -2.21 -5.57 21.80
N ASP A 39 -2.93 -4.93 20.88
CA ASP A 39 -2.31 -4.18 19.78
C ASP A 39 -1.40 -3.02 20.28
N GLN A 40 -1.66 -2.47 21.48
CA GLN A 40 -0.86 -1.39 22.08
C GLN A 40 0.44 -1.93 22.69
N GLU A 41 0.38 -2.94 23.56
CA GLU A 41 1.54 -3.62 24.17
C GLU A 41 2.46 -4.19 23.09
N LEU A 42 1.88 -4.84 22.08
CA LEU A 42 2.64 -5.36 20.95
C LEU A 42 3.28 -4.23 20.13
N SER A 43 2.67 -3.05 20.06
CA SER A 43 3.32 -1.90 19.42
C SER A 43 4.53 -1.41 20.19
N GLU A 44 4.41 -1.29 21.51
CA GLU A 44 5.48 -0.85 22.39
C GLU A 44 6.65 -1.84 22.39
N PHE A 45 6.35 -3.13 22.49
CA PHE A 45 7.34 -4.20 22.42
C PHE A 45 8.12 -4.18 21.09
N LEU A 46 7.44 -4.06 19.95
CA LEU A 46 8.10 -4.03 18.64
C LEU A 46 8.89 -2.73 18.40
N LEU A 47 8.49 -1.62 19.02
CA LEU A 47 9.27 -0.38 19.02
C LEU A 47 10.54 -0.51 19.86
N ALA A 48 10.47 -1.19 21.01
CA ALA A 48 11.65 -1.43 21.85
C ALA A 48 12.71 -2.32 21.18
N MET A 49 12.29 -3.14 20.21
CA MET A 49 13.18 -3.97 19.38
C MET A 49 13.68 -3.27 18.12
N ASP A 50 13.44 -1.96 17.97
CA ASP A 50 13.76 -1.17 16.77
C ASP A 50 13.21 -1.77 15.46
N MET A 51 12.06 -2.46 15.52
CA MET A 51 11.48 -3.09 14.35
C MET A 51 10.94 -2.04 13.37
N LEU A 52 11.31 -2.17 12.09
CA LEU A 52 10.83 -1.26 11.05
C LEU A 52 9.29 -1.27 10.97
N PRO A 53 8.63 -0.11 10.77
CA PRO A 53 7.17 -0.01 10.79
C PRO A 53 6.45 -0.99 9.84
N PHE A 54 7.01 -1.25 8.67
CA PHE A 54 6.46 -2.21 7.71
C PHE A 54 6.54 -3.66 8.22
N HIS A 55 7.62 -4.02 8.90
CA HIS A 55 7.83 -5.36 9.45
C HIS A 55 6.94 -5.56 10.68
N ALA A 56 6.79 -4.53 11.52
CA ALA A 56 5.86 -4.56 12.65
C ALA A 56 4.40 -4.76 12.20
N ILE A 57 3.96 -4.10 11.12
CA ILE A 57 2.62 -4.32 10.54
C ILE A 57 2.49 -5.75 10.02
N LYS A 58 3.51 -6.27 9.33
CA LYS A 58 3.54 -7.65 8.80
C LYS A 58 3.40 -8.67 9.94
N LEU A 59 4.17 -8.50 11.02
CA LEU A 59 4.14 -9.37 12.20
C LEU A 59 2.80 -9.30 12.93
N LYS A 60 2.27 -8.10 13.18
CA LYS A 60 0.94 -7.92 13.80
C LYS A 60 -0.17 -8.60 13.01
N LYS A 61 -0.11 -8.53 11.68
CA LYS A 61 -1.04 -9.22 10.79
C LYS A 61 -0.89 -10.74 10.92
N ALA A 62 0.34 -11.25 10.86
CA ALA A 62 0.63 -12.67 11.01
C ALA A 62 0.11 -13.23 12.35
N LEU A 63 0.39 -12.55 13.47
CA LEU A 63 -0.07 -12.96 14.80
C LEU A 63 -1.60 -12.96 14.93
N ARG A 64 -2.28 -12.01 14.27
CA ARG A 64 -3.75 -11.92 14.23
C ARG A 64 -4.37 -13.09 13.45
N GLU A 65 -3.77 -13.44 12.32
CA GLU A 65 -4.18 -14.60 11.51
C GLU A 65 -3.90 -15.91 12.25
N PHE A 66 -2.77 -15.98 12.96
CA PHE A 66 -2.41 -17.10 13.80
C PHE A 66 -3.40 -17.30 14.97
N ARG A 67 -3.78 -16.21 15.65
CA ARG A 67 -4.81 -16.22 16.72
C ARG A 67 -6.15 -16.73 16.23
N ALA A 68 -6.52 -16.38 15.00
CA ALA A 68 -7.77 -16.83 14.39
C ALA A 68 -7.77 -18.33 14.08
N SER A 69 -6.60 -18.92 13.87
CA SER A 69 -6.43 -20.34 13.56
C SER A 69 -6.44 -21.23 14.81
N TYR A 70 -6.04 -20.69 15.98
CA TYR A 70 -6.04 -21.41 17.26
C TYR A 70 -7.34 -21.30 18.07
N ARG A 71 -8.23 -20.36 17.73
CA ARG A 71 -9.52 -20.19 18.41
C ARG A 71 -10.60 -21.03 17.73
N SER A 72 -10.54 -22.35 17.89
CA SER A 72 -11.71 -23.21 17.66
C SER A 72 -12.83 -22.83 18.65
N PRO A 73 -14.11 -22.89 18.25
CA PRO A 73 -15.22 -22.64 19.17
C PRO A 73 -15.26 -23.74 20.25
N PRO A 74 -15.57 -23.42 21.52
CA PRO A 74 -15.73 -24.42 22.55
C PRO A 74 -16.97 -25.28 22.23
N GLN A 75 -16.80 -26.60 22.40
CA GLN A 75 -17.87 -27.58 22.40
C GLN A 75 -18.93 -27.17 23.43
N SER A 76 -20.15 -26.88 22.98
CA SER A 76 -21.32 -26.82 23.85
C SER A 76 -21.86 -28.24 24.04
N THR A 77 -21.54 -28.82 25.18
CA THR A 77 -22.30 -29.91 25.79
C THR A 77 -23.61 -29.36 26.34
N ALA A 78 -24.74 -29.67 25.70
CA ALA A 78 -26.07 -29.51 26.28
C ALA A 78 -26.92 -30.68 25.74
N HIS A 79 -27.01 -31.75 26.51
CA HIS A 79 -28.18 -32.08 27.33
C HIS A 79 -29.38 -32.51 26.49
N VAL A 80 -29.58 -33.83 26.53
CA VAL A 80 -30.74 -34.59 26.11
C VAL A 80 -31.95 -34.12 26.92
N ASP A 81 -33.06 -33.78 26.26
CA ASP A 81 -34.37 -34.14 26.80
C ASP A 81 -35.39 -34.38 25.67
N ASP A 82 -36.26 -35.33 25.97
CA ASP A 82 -37.11 -36.15 25.13
C ASP A 82 -38.53 -35.57 25.06
N SER A 83 -39.09 -35.47 23.85
CA SER A 83 -40.53 -35.72 23.63
C SER A 83 -40.90 -35.67 22.15
N SER A 84 -41.27 -36.84 21.66
CA SER A 84 -41.81 -37.15 20.34
C SER A 84 -43.17 -36.48 20.05
N VAL A 85 -43.28 -35.81 18.89
CA VAL A 85 -44.52 -35.77 18.09
C VAL A 85 -44.15 -35.94 16.62
N LEU A 86 -44.59 -37.06 16.05
CA LEU A 86 -44.47 -37.48 14.65
C LEU A 86 -45.32 -36.62 13.71
N VAL A 87 -44.70 -35.80 12.84
CA VAL A 87 -45.29 -35.24 11.59
C VAL A 87 -44.17 -35.05 10.54
N PRO A 88 -44.43 -35.21 9.22
CA PRO A 88 -43.54 -35.85 8.24
C PRO A 88 -42.14 -35.29 7.93
N LEU A 89 -41.27 -36.26 7.67
CA LEU A 89 -39.85 -36.23 7.37
C LEU A 89 -39.52 -35.70 5.95
N ILE A 90 -39.78 -34.43 5.67
CA ILE A 90 -39.21 -33.74 4.51
C ILE A 90 -38.97 -32.28 4.91
N ASP A 91 -37.72 -31.79 4.77
CA ASP A 91 -37.31 -30.37 4.64
C ASP A 91 -36.46 -29.71 5.75
N GLU A 92 -36.17 -30.35 6.90
CA GLU A 92 -35.26 -29.76 7.91
C GLU A 92 -33.79 -29.70 7.41
N THR A 93 -33.34 -30.73 6.69
CA THR A 93 -31.94 -30.81 6.22
C THR A 93 -31.61 -29.84 5.08
N GLU A 94 -32.58 -29.46 4.25
CA GLU A 94 -32.35 -28.50 3.17
C GLU A 94 -32.29 -27.06 3.71
N ASN A 95 -33.07 -26.76 4.74
CA ASN A 95 -33.01 -25.48 5.43
C ASN A 95 -31.66 -25.27 6.14
N ASP A 96 -31.12 -26.31 6.80
CA ASP A 96 -29.79 -26.26 7.44
C ASP A 96 -28.65 -26.10 6.43
N LYS A 97 -28.72 -26.84 5.31
CA LYS A 97 -27.78 -26.68 4.19
C LYS A 97 -27.84 -25.26 3.63
N ARG A 98 -29.04 -24.74 3.40
CA ARG A 98 -29.26 -23.38 2.88
C ARG A 98 -28.71 -22.33 3.85
N SER A 99 -28.95 -22.47 5.15
CA SER A 99 -28.42 -21.58 6.18
C SER A 99 -26.88 -21.58 6.18
N THR A 100 -26.28 -22.76 6.07
CA THR A 100 -24.83 -22.93 5.99
C THR A 100 -24.26 -22.24 4.74
N ILE A 101 -24.90 -22.44 3.58
CA ILE A 101 -24.51 -21.80 2.32
C ILE A 101 -24.61 -20.27 2.43
N VAL A 102 -25.71 -19.74 2.97
CA VAL A 102 -25.92 -18.30 3.16
C VAL A 102 -24.82 -17.71 4.05
N SER A 103 -24.55 -18.37 5.18
CA SER A 103 -23.49 -17.96 6.10
C SER A 103 -22.12 -17.96 5.42
N HIS A 104 -21.81 -18.98 4.60
CA HIS A 104 -20.51 -19.13 3.94
C HIS A 104 -20.35 -18.16 2.76
N ALA A 105 -21.38 -17.97 1.95
CA ALA A 105 -21.41 -17.09 0.78
C ALA A 105 -21.39 -15.59 1.12
N THR A 106 -21.78 -15.22 2.33
CA THR A 106 -21.75 -13.82 2.77
C THR A 106 -20.32 -13.25 2.66
N ILE A 107 -20.13 -12.13 1.97
CA ILE A 107 -18.80 -11.54 1.71
C ILE A 107 -18.45 -10.51 2.80
N TYR A 108 -19.38 -9.59 3.08
CA TYR A 108 -19.21 -8.48 4.02
C TYR A 108 -20.06 -8.67 5.27
N GLY A 109 -19.60 -8.13 6.41
CA GLY A 109 -20.42 -7.99 7.62
C GLY A 109 -20.43 -9.15 8.62
N LYS A 110 -19.80 -10.30 8.33
CA LYS A 110 -19.89 -11.52 9.19
C LYS A 110 -19.52 -11.32 10.67
N LYS A 111 -18.67 -10.33 10.99
CA LYS A 111 -18.17 -10.07 12.35
C LYS A 111 -18.16 -8.59 12.70
N SER A 112 -18.93 -7.77 11.99
CA SER A 112 -18.92 -6.32 12.11
C SER A 112 -20.30 -5.83 12.55
N SER A 113 -20.34 -5.00 13.60
CA SER A 113 -21.58 -4.33 14.05
C SER A 113 -21.95 -3.11 13.19
N ARG A 114 -21.05 -2.68 12.29
CA ARG A 114 -21.28 -1.54 11.40
C ARG A 114 -22.38 -1.86 10.38
N PRO A 115 -23.30 -0.92 10.08
CA PRO A 115 -24.26 -1.09 9.00
C PRO A 115 -23.56 -1.25 7.64
N LEU A 116 -24.02 -2.23 6.86
CA LEU A 116 -23.52 -2.46 5.51
C LEU A 116 -23.94 -1.33 4.57
N THR A 117 -23.05 -0.99 3.65
CA THR A 117 -23.36 -0.09 2.54
C THR A 117 -24.26 -0.79 1.53
N SER A 118 -25.03 -0.01 0.75
CA SER A 118 -25.89 -0.56 -0.31
C SER A 118 -25.15 -1.49 -1.28
N TYR A 119 -23.88 -1.22 -1.60
CA TYR A 119 -23.07 -2.09 -2.44
C TYR A 119 -22.74 -3.41 -1.77
N GLU A 120 -22.36 -3.38 -0.49
CA GLU A 120 -22.03 -4.58 0.28
C GLU A 120 -23.27 -5.49 0.46
N VAL A 121 -24.44 -4.91 0.68
CA VAL A 121 -25.73 -5.64 0.73
C VAL A 121 -26.00 -6.33 -0.61
N ALA A 122 -25.91 -5.59 -1.72
CA ALA A 122 -26.20 -6.11 -3.04
C ALA A 122 -25.19 -7.19 -3.48
N ILE A 123 -23.90 -7.02 -3.16
CA ILE A 123 -22.88 -8.07 -3.39
C ILE A 123 -23.15 -9.32 -2.56
N ASN A 124 -23.52 -9.18 -1.29
CA ASN A 124 -23.87 -10.32 -0.45
C ASN A 124 -25.07 -11.09 -1.04
N GLN A 125 -26.11 -10.38 -1.48
CA GLN A 125 -27.28 -10.98 -2.13
C GLN A 125 -26.89 -11.74 -3.40
N ALA A 126 -26.11 -11.14 -4.29
CA ALA A 126 -25.65 -11.78 -5.51
C ALA A 126 -24.77 -13.02 -5.23
N SER A 127 -23.87 -12.93 -4.24
CA SER A 127 -22.98 -14.04 -3.84
C SER A 127 -23.77 -15.21 -3.26
N ILE A 128 -24.78 -14.93 -2.43
CA ILE A 128 -25.66 -15.95 -1.86
C ILE A 128 -26.43 -16.66 -2.97
N GLN A 129 -27.03 -15.93 -3.90
CA GLN A 129 -27.77 -16.53 -5.01
C GLN A 129 -26.89 -17.43 -5.88
N LEU A 130 -25.66 -17.00 -6.17
CA LEU A 130 -24.70 -17.80 -6.94
C LEU A 130 -24.29 -19.07 -6.18
N ALA A 131 -24.06 -18.98 -4.86
CA ALA A 131 -23.67 -20.12 -4.05
C ALA A 131 -24.82 -21.11 -3.79
N LEU A 132 -26.07 -20.64 -3.79
CA LEU A 132 -27.26 -21.49 -3.74
C LEU A 132 -27.47 -22.25 -5.05
N ALA A 133 -27.13 -21.64 -6.20
CA ALA A 133 -27.17 -22.30 -7.50
C ALA A 133 -26.00 -23.28 -7.68
N ASP A 134 -24.80 -22.90 -7.23
CA ASP A 134 -23.60 -23.73 -7.30
C ASP A 134 -22.80 -23.63 -5.99
N SER A 135 -22.95 -24.65 -5.15
CA SER A 135 -22.27 -24.72 -3.86
C SER A 135 -20.76 -24.95 -3.97
N SER A 136 -20.24 -25.36 -5.13
CA SER A 136 -18.79 -25.53 -5.34
C SER A 136 -18.03 -24.19 -5.30
N LEU A 137 -18.72 -23.08 -5.61
CA LEU A 137 -18.14 -21.74 -5.59
C LEU A 137 -17.74 -21.28 -4.18
N LEU A 138 -18.28 -21.90 -3.12
CA LEU A 138 -17.92 -21.59 -1.73
C LEU A 138 -16.44 -21.88 -1.43
N VAL A 139 -15.83 -22.85 -2.12
CA VAL A 139 -14.39 -23.19 -1.97
C VAL A 139 -13.52 -22.03 -2.48
N HIS A 140 -13.98 -21.32 -3.52
CA HIS A 140 -13.22 -20.26 -4.18
C HIS A 140 -13.90 -18.90 -3.99
N LYS A 141 -13.85 -18.39 -2.76
CA LYS A 141 -14.49 -17.13 -2.38
C LYS A 141 -14.11 -15.93 -3.26
N GLY A 142 -12.87 -15.90 -3.79
CA GLY A 142 -12.43 -14.87 -4.74
C GLY A 142 -13.21 -14.92 -6.06
N LYS A 143 -13.34 -16.11 -6.65
CA LYS A 143 -14.12 -16.33 -7.89
C LYS A 143 -15.60 -16.04 -7.68
N LEU A 144 -16.16 -16.47 -6.55
CA LEU A 144 -17.55 -16.16 -6.17
C LEU A 144 -17.78 -14.64 -6.11
N PHE A 145 -16.85 -13.89 -5.52
CA PHE A 145 -16.93 -12.44 -5.43
C PHE A 145 -16.86 -11.74 -6.80
N ASP A 146 -16.00 -12.21 -7.71
CA ASP A 146 -15.90 -11.65 -9.05
C ASP A 146 -17.15 -11.94 -9.89
N LEU A 147 -17.71 -13.15 -9.77
CA LEU A 147 -18.99 -13.50 -10.39
C LEU A 147 -20.15 -12.67 -9.81
N ALA A 148 -20.19 -12.46 -8.49
CA ALA A 148 -21.19 -11.63 -7.85
C ALA A 148 -21.13 -10.18 -8.33
N LYS A 149 -19.92 -9.61 -8.51
CA LYS A 149 -19.74 -8.29 -9.11
C LYS A 149 -20.23 -8.24 -10.55
N LYS A 150 -19.89 -9.26 -11.35
CA LYS A 150 -20.31 -9.35 -12.75
C LYS A 150 -21.84 -9.38 -12.84
N LYS A 151 -22.48 -10.26 -12.08
CA LYS A 151 -23.94 -10.37 -11.98
C LYS A 151 -24.59 -9.05 -11.58
N LEU A 152 -24.04 -8.39 -10.56
CA LEU A 152 -24.52 -7.10 -10.08
C LEU A 152 -24.45 -5.99 -11.15
N LEU A 153 -23.40 -5.99 -11.98
CA LEU A 153 -23.28 -5.05 -13.10
C LEU A 153 -24.21 -5.39 -14.27
N GLU A 154 -24.41 -6.68 -14.56
CA GLU A 154 -25.37 -7.16 -15.57
C GLU A 154 -26.82 -6.79 -15.20
N GLU A 155 -27.16 -6.86 -13.91
CA GLU A 155 -28.45 -6.43 -13.36
C GLU A 155 -28.62 -4.89 -13.31
N GLY A 156 -27.61 -4.13 -13.77
CA GLY A 156 -27.69 -2.68 -13.91
C GLY A 156 -27.43 -1.90 -12.61
N TYR A 157 -26.73 -2.49 -11.63
CA TYR A 157 -26.43 -1.79 -10.39
C TYR A 157 -25.63 -0.49 -10.64
N GLN A 158 -26.18 0.62 -10.15
CA GLN A 158 -25.58 1.93 -10.24
C GLN A 158 -24.87 2.29 -8.93
N TYR A 159 -23.59 2.62 -9.00
CA TYR A 159 -22.87 3.10 -7.82
C TYR A 159 -23.42 4.44 -7.37
N LYS A 160 -23.34 4.73 -6.06
CA LYS A 160 -23.77 6.00 -5.48
C LYS A 160 -23.16 7.26 -6.12
N ARG A 161 -22.02 7.13 -6.81
CA ARG A 161 -21.35 8.22 -7.53
C ARG A 161 -21.48 8.13 -9.07
N GLY A 162 -22.44 7.33 -9.56
CA GLY A 162 -22.67 7.11 -10.99
C GLY A 162 -21.93 5.89 -11.56
N LYS A 163 -21.38 6.03 -12.77
CA LYS A 163 -20.68 4.93 -13.45
C LYS A 163 -19.40 4.53 -12.67
N SER A 164 -19.09 3.24 -12.63
CA SER A 164 -17.89 2.73 -11.95
C SER A 164 -16.65 3.51 -12.40
N ARG A 165 -15.76 3.85 -11.46
CA ARG A 165 -14.45 4.46 -11.78
C ARG A 165 -13.46 3.44 -12.35
N SER A 166 -13.81 2.16 -12.37
CA SER A 166 -13.00 1.11 -12.99
C SER A 166 -13.29 1.06 -14.50
N LYS A 167 -12.25 1.27 -15.31
CA LYS A 167 -12.18 0.81 -16.71
C LYS A 167 -12.18 -0.72 -16.75
N LEU A 168 -13.26 -1.36 -16.31
CA LEU A 168 -13.55 -2.72 -16.73
C LEU A 168 -14.28 -2.57 -18.05
N THR A 169 -13.50 -2.47 -19.13
CA THR A 169 -14.00 -2.84 -20.45
C THR A 169 -14.56 -4.25 -20.32
N ILE A 170 -15.87 -4.37 -20.54
CA ILE A 170 -16.54 -5.64 -20.77
C ILE A 170 -15.80 -6.29 -21.94
N ALA A 171 -14.89 -7.22 -21.63
CA ALA A 171 -14.34 -8.13 -22.60
C ALA A 171 -15.32 -9.31 -22.67
N GLY A 172 -16.12 -9.35 -23.74
CA GLY A 172 -16.98 -10.49 -24.09
C GLY A 172 -18.44 -10.09 -24.32
N GLY A 173 -18.81 -9.92 -25.59
CA GLY A 173 -20.19 -9.70 -26.05
C GLY A 173 -20.19 -9.17 -27.49
N ASP A 174 -20.41 -10.07 -28.44
CA ASP A 174 -20.05 -10.00 -29.85
C ASP A 174 -20.80 -8.98 -30.74
N SER A 175 -20.18 -8.74 -31.91
CA SER A 175 -20.66 -8.08 -33.13
C SER A 175 -20.55 -6.54 -33.20
N ILE A 176 -19.51 -6.06 -33.90
CA ILE A 176 -19.58 -5.25 -35.13
C ILE A 176 -18.19 -4.64 -35.43
N SER A 177 -17.66 -5.01 -36.60
CA SER A 177 -16.72 -4.28 -37.46
C SER A 177 -15.41 -3.74 -36.85
N ALA A 178 -14.34 -4.52 -37.03
CA ALA A 178 -12.99 -4.01 -37.11
C ALA A 178 -12.81 -3.21 -38.42
N ASN A 179 -13.23 -1.94 -38.39
CA ASN A 179 -12.73 -0.83 -39.23
C ASN A 179 -13.56 0.42 -38.94
N SER A 180 -13.21 1.14 -37.89
CA SER A 180 -13.48 2.58 -37.82
C SER A 180 -12.39 3.21 -36.94
N PRO A 181 -11.57 4.12 -37.48
CA PRO A 181 -10.65 4.87 -36.66
C PRO A 181 -11.48 5.67 -35.66
N ALA A 182 -11.04 5.66 -34.41
CA ALA A 182 -11.69 6.40 -33.34
C ALA A 182 -11.70 7.90 -33.69
N LEU A 183 -12.80 8.34 -34.30
CA LEU A 183 -13.25 9.74 -34.32
C LEU A 183 -13.65 10.10 -32.90
N TRP A 184 -12.65 10.39 -32.08
CA TRP A 184 -12.82 11.42 -31.08
C TRP A 184 -12.95 12.73 -31.87
N PRO A 185 -14.00 13.53 -31.68
CA PRO A 185 -14.06 14.87 -32.25
C PRO A 185 -12.83 15.61 -31.74
N ASN A 186 -11.90 15.86 -32.65
CA ASN A 186 -10.71 16.65 -32.40
C ASN A 186 -11.14 18.12 -32.51
N ASP A 187 -11.98 18.56 -31.56
CA ASP A 187 -12.30 19.97 -31.40
C ASP A 187 -11.14 20.64 -30.68
N THR A 188 -10.30 21.21 -31.54
CA THR A 188 -9.22 22.13 -31.27
C THR A 188 -9.73 23.31 -30.43
N SER A 189 -9.03 23.61 -29.33
CA SER A 189 -8.97 24.89 -28.58
C SER A 189 -9.19 24.84 -27.05
N SER A 190 -8.73 23.80 -26.35
CA SER A 190 -8.42 23.98 -24.92
C SER A 190 -7.09 23.34 -24.54
N SER A 191 -6.16 24.19 -24.13
CA SER A 191 -4.81 23.85 -23.64
C SER A 191 -4.90 23.12 -22.29
N THR A 192 -5.40 21.88 -22.27
CA THR A 192 -5.40 21.09 -21.04
C THR A 192 -4.07 20.32 -20.95
N PRO A 193 -3.17 20.70 -20.01
CA PRO A 193 -1.89 20.03 -19.88
C PRO A 193 -2.09 18.58 -19.37
N PRO A 194 -1.17 17.65 -19.68
CA PRO A 194 -1.28 16.25 -19.28
C PRO A 194 -1.56 16.08 -17.77
N PRO A 195 -2.29 15.02 -17.35
CA PRO A 195 -2.82 14.86 -15.99
C PRO A 195 -1.79 15.00 -14.85
N LEU A 196 -0.53 14.62 -15.10
CA LEU A 196 0.58 14.76 -14.15
C LEU A 196 0.96 16.24 -13.90
N LEU A 197 0.89 17.09 -14.93
CA LEU A 197 1.14 18.53 -14.79
C LEU A 197 0.03 19.21 -13.98
N HIS A 198 -1.22 18.77 -14.08
CA HIS A 198 -2.32 19.33 -13.29
C HIS A 198 -2.13 19.05 -11.79
N HIS A 199 -1.71 17.82 -11.44
CA HIS A 199 -1.43 17.45 -10.05
C HIS A 199 -0.25 18.26 -9.48
N HIS A 200 0.79 18.48 -10.28
CA HIS A 200 1.93 19.30 -9.88
C HIS A 200 1.54 20.77 -9.64
N LYS A 201 0.79 21.37 -10.57
CA LYS A 201 0.27 22.75 -10.43
C LYS A 201 -0.61 22.92 -9.21
N HIS A 202 -1.50 21.95 -8.95
CA HIS A 202 -2.34 21.96 -7.77
C HIS A 202 -1.52 21.85 -6.47
N ALA A 203 -0.51 20.99 -6.44
CA ALA A 203 0.38 20.85 -5.28
C ALA A 203 1.18 22.13 -5.00
N ILE A 204 1.66 22.82 -6.04
CA ILE A 204 2.32 24.13 -5.92
C ILE A 204 1.34 25.17 -5.38
N LYS A 205 0.14 25.27 -5.95
CA LYS A 205 -0.88 26.22 -5.50
C LYS A 205 -1.22 26.01 -4.03
N GLN A 206 -1.37 24.76 -3.59
CA GLN A 206 -1.61 24.44 -2.19
C GLN A 206 -0.43 24.78 -1.29
N SER A 207 0.82 24.57 -1.73
CA SER A 207 2.02 25.00 -0.98
C SER A 207 2.04 26.51 -0.80
N HIS A 208 1.80 27.26 -1.88
CA HIS A 208 1.73 28.72 -1.83
C HIS A 208 0.62 29.22 -0.88
N GLN A 209 -0.59 28.63 -0.96
CA GLN A 209 -1.68 28.96 -0.05
C GLN A 209 -1.34 28.67 1.43
N ARG A 210 -0.64 27.57 1.72
CA ARG A 210 -0.18 27.27 3.08
C ARG A 210 0.84 28.29 3.56
N GLN A 211 1.76 28.73 2.70
CA GLN A 211 2.77 29.74 3.06
C GLN A 211 2.13 31.09 3.40
N LEU A 212 1.19 31.58 2.58
CA LEU A 212 0.43 32.80 2.87
C LEU A 212 -0.36 32.67 4.19
N HIS A 213 -0.95 31.50 4.45
CA HIS A 213 -1.69 31.26 5.69
C HIS A 213 -0.76 31.22 6.90
N ILE A 214 0.44 30.63 6.77
CA ILE A 214 1.47 30.67 7.83
C ILE A 214 1.84 32.13 8.13
N GLU A 215 2.17 32.92 7.11
CA GLU A 215 2.54 34.34 7.27
C GLU A 215 1.42 35.13 7.96
N HIS A 216 0.17 34.91 7.56
CA HIS A 216 -0.97 35.58 8.18
C HIS A 216 -1.13 35.20 9.67
N LEU A 217 -1.00 33.92 10.01
CA LEU A 217 -1.10 33.46 11.40
C LEU A 217 0.09 33.94 12.25
N GLU A 218 1.28 34.07 11.66
CA GLU A 218 2.45 34.65 12.33
C GLU A 218 2.21 36.12 12.68
N LYS A 219 1.63 36.91 11.75
CA LYS A 219 1.23 38.30 12.04
C LYS A 219 0.18 38.38 13.16
N GLN A 220 -0.82 37.49 13.17
CA GLN A 220 -1.79 37.43 14.27
C GLN A 220 -1.12 37.06 15.60
N LEU A 221 -0.19 36.11 15.58
CA LEU A 221 0.55 35.68 16.76
C LEU A 221 1.38 36.83 17.34
N ASP A 222 2.01 37.64 16.49
CA ASP A 222 2.78 38.80 16.91
C ASP A 222 1.89 39.90 17.49
N HIS A 223 0.71 40.13 16.92
CA HIS A 223 -0.28 41.04 17.52
C HIS A 223 -0.71 40.58 18.92
N VAL A 224 -1.05 39.30 19.08
CA VAL A 224 -1.42 38.73 20.39
C VAL A 224 -0.26 38.82 21.38
N ARG A 225 0.98 38.59 20.93
CA ARG A 225 2.17 38.77 21.78
C ARG A 225 2.33 40.21 22.25
N GLN A 226 2.11 41.20 21.38
CA GLN A 226 2.15 42.61 21.75
C GLN A 226 1.04 42.98 22.73
N SER A 227 -0.19 42.49 22.52
CA SER A 227 -1.30 42.71 23.47
C SER A 227 -0.97 42.18 24.87
N ILE A 228 -0.40 40.97 24.97
CA ILE A 228 0.03 40.41 26.25
C ILE A 228 1.09 41.30 26.92
N ILE A 229 2.09 41.78 26.17
CA ILE A 229 3.14 42.65 26.70
C ILE A 229 2.54 43.97 27.24
N ASN A 230 1.61 44.57 26.48
CA ASN A 230 0.97 45.81 26.86
C ASN A 230 0.13 45.65 28.13
N GLU A 231 -0.65 44.57 28.24
CA GLU A 231 -1.43 44.25 29.45
C GLU A 231 -0.54 44.01 30.68
N THR A 232 0.59 43.33 30.50
CA THR A 232 1.54 43.14 31.62
C THR A 232 2.22 44.43 32.05
N SER A 233 2.44 45.37 31.13
CA SER A 233 3.07 46.66 31.42
C SER A 233 2.12 47.62 32.14
N THR A 234 0.82 47.62 31.78
CA THR A 234 -0.19 48.45 32.45
C THR A 234 -0.50 47.94 33.86
N ALA A 235 -0.57 46.62 34.05
CA ALA A 235 -0.80 46.00 35.36
C ALA A 235 0.30 46.33 36.39
N ALA A 236 1.54 46.58 35.96
CA ALA A 236 2.64 46.94 36.85
C ALA A 236 2.53 48.36 37.46
N THR A 237 1.65 49.22 36.92
CA THR A 237 1.49 50.62 37.35
C THR A 237 0.27 50.84 38.27
N THR A 238 -0.66 49.88 38.36
CA THR A 238 -1.89 50.02 39.14
C THR A 238 -1.96 48.94 40.23
N MET A 239 -1.74 49.34 41.49
CA MET A 239 -1.64 48.49 42.69
C MET A 239 -3.00 48.00 43.23
N ASP A 240 -3.97 47.64 42.38
CA ASP A 240 -5.23 47.07 42.88
C ASP A 240 -5.86 46.07 41.90
N HIS A 241 -5.91 44.82 42.36
CA HIS A 241 -6.52 43.59 41.80
C HIS A 241 -6.29 43.21 40.30
N PRO A 242 -5.72 42.01 40.01
CA PRO A 242 -5.51 41.55 38.64
C PRO A 242 -6.80 41.04 37.97
N PRO A 243 -7.13 41.49 36.75
CA PRO A 243 -8.17 40.87 35.93
C PRO A 243 -7.65 39.56 35.34
N GLN A 244 -7.83 38.46 36.08
CA GLN A 244 -7.25 37.15 35.76
C GLN A 244 -7.83 36.51 34.47
N SER A 245 -9.02 36.92 34.03
CA SER A 245 -9.75 36.28 32.93
C SER A 245 -9.33 36.70 31.51
N SER A 246 -8.88 37.94 31.29
CA SER A 246 -8.49 38.41 29.94
C SER A 246 -7.15 37.85 29.50
N SER A 247 -6.19 37.78 30.42
CA SER A 247 -4.84 37.25 30.16
C SER A 247 -4.87 35.76 29.79
N GLU A 248 -5.72 34.96 30.47
CA GLU A 248 -5.88 33.53 30.19
C GLU A 248 -6.47 33.27 28.79
N SER A 249 -7.40 34.11 28.35
CA SER A 249 -7.98 34.07 27.01
C SER A 249 -6.93 34.33 25.92
N LEU A 250 -6.09 35.36 26.09
CA LEU A 250 -5.01 35.68 25.14
C LEU A 250 -3.94 34.58 25.08
N GLN A 251 -3.59 33.96 26.21
CA GLN A 251 -2.67 32.81 26.22
C GLN A 251 -3.26 31.62 25.46
N THR A 252 -4.55 31.34 25.62
CA THR A 252 -5.23 30.27 24.88
C THR A 252 -5.14 30.50 23.38
N ILE A 253 -5.51 31.70 22.92
CA ILE A 253 -5.42 32.11 21.51
C ILE A 253 -4.00 31.95 20.96
N LYS A 254 -2.99 32.39 21.72
CA LYS A 254 -1.57 32.24 21.37
C LYS A 254 -1.19 30.76 21.18
N THR A 255 -1.58 29.87 22.10
CA THR A 255 -1.26 28.44 21.98
C THR A 255 -1.90 27.81 20.74
N ASP A 256 -3.13 28.19 20.41
CA ASP A 256 -3.84 27.66 19.25
C ASP A 256 -3.27 28.15 17.92
N LEU A 257 -2.86 29.42 17.85
CA LEU A 257 -2.13 29.95 16.69
C LEU A 257 -0.81 29.20 16.48
N VAL A 258 -0.03 28.97 17.55
CA VAL A 258 1.23 28.20 17.47
C VAL A 258 0.99 26.77 16.98
N LYS A 259 -0.04 26.07 17.50
CA LYS A 259 -0.42 24.73 17.03
C LYS A 259 -0.79 24.74 15.55
N LYS A 260 -1.59 25.72 15.11
CA LYS A 260 -2.03 25.84 13.71
C LYS A 260 -0.86 26.12 12.77
N ILE A 261 0.05 27.01 13.14
CA ILE A 261 1.30 27.29 12.40
C ILE A 261 2.15 26.02 12.34
N GLY A 262 2.33 25.32 13.47
CA GLY A 262 3.10 24.08 13.54
C GLY A 262 2.58 23.01 12.59
N LYS A 263 1.25 22.84 12.52
CA LYS A 263 0.58 21.90 11.60
C LYS A 263 0.82 22.27 10.13
N LEU A 264 0.68 23.55 9.76
CA LEU A 264 0.92 24.01 8.39
C LEU A 264 2.40 23.88 8.00
N LYS A 265 3.33 24.22 8.89
CA LYS A 265 4.78 24.03 8.66
C LYS A 265 5.15 22.55 8.51
N ALA A 266 4.51 21.64 9.26
CA ALA A 266 4.72 20.20 9.10
C ALA A 266 4.23 19.69 7.72
N GLN A 267 3.06 20.14 7.27
CA GLN A 267 2.57 19.85 5.92
C GLN A 267 3.52 20.37 4.84
N GLU A 268 4.10 21.55 5.04
CA GLU A 268 5.04 22.13 4.11
C GLU A 268 6.37 21.39 4.06
N ARG A 269 6.94 20.99 5.21
CA ARG A 269 8.11 20.10 5.25
C ARG A 269 7.87 18.80 4.49
N LYS A 270 6.69 18.20 4.65
CA LYS A 270 6.30 17.00 3.91
C LYS A 270 6.27 17.27 2.39
N HIS A 271 5.69 18.38 1.94
CA HIS A 271 5.69 18.78 0.53
C HIS A 271 7.11 18.96 -0.02
N GLN A 272 7.98 19.67 0.70
CA GLN A 272 9.37 19.89 0.32
C GLN A 272 10.16 18.58 0.24
N TRP A 273 9.91 17.66 1.17
CA TRP A 273 10.52 16.32 1.15
C TRP A 273 10.15 15.55 -0.13
N TYR A 274 8.87 15.54 -0.51
CA TYR A 274 8.46 14.91 -1.78
C TYR A 274 9.11 15.59 -2.97
N LYS A 275 9.13 16.93 -3.02
CA LYS A 275 9.77 17.68 -4.11
C LYS A 275 11.25 17.31 -4.26
N ARG A 276 11.99 17.24 -3.15
CA ARG A 276 13.41 16.85 -3.14
C ARG A 276 13.60 15.38 -3.54
N LYS A 277 12.79 14.47 -3.01
CA LYS A 277 12.86 13.04 -3.35
C LYS A 277 12.60 12.80 -4.84
N THR A 278 11.58 13.46 -5.39
CA THR A 278 11.29 13.40 -6.82
C THR A 278 12.45 13.93 -7.64
N HIS A 279 13.05 15.07 -7.27
CA HIS A 279 14.22 15.62 -7.96
C HIS A 279 15.42 14.66 -7.95
N LEU A 280 15.73 14.06 -6.79
CA LEU A 280 16.82 13.08 -6.66
C LEU A 280 16.61 11.84 -7.55
N GLN A 281 15.37 11.34 -7.64
CA GLN A 281 15.05 10.23 -8.55
C GLN A 281 15.28 10.60 -10.02
N HIS A 282 14.84 11.80 -10.45
CA HIS A 282 15.08 12.25 -11.82
C HIS A 282 16.58 12.42 -12.11
N GLN A 283 17.35 12.94 -11.14
CA GLN A 283 18.80 13.08 -11.28
C GLN A 283 19.51 11.72 -11.41
N GLN A 284 19.13 10.73 -10.58
CA GLN A 284 19.67 9.37 -10.66
C GLN A 284 19.34 8.71 -11.99
N GLN A 285 18.11 8.90 -12.50
CA GLN A 285 17.71 8.38 -13.80
C GLN A 285 18.50 9.02 -14.94
N GLN A 286 18.76 10.34 -14.89
CA GLN A 286 19.60 11.02 -15.86
C GLN A 286 21.04 10.52 -15.84
N GLN A 287 21.64 10.30 -14.66
CA GLN A 287 22.97 9.70 -14.56
C GLN A 287 23.01 8.28 -15.15
N GLN A 288 22.01 7.44 -14.87
CA GLN A 288 21.94 6.10 -15.45
C GLN A 288 21.85 6.15 -16.99
N GLN A 289 21.08 7.09 -17.56
CA GLN A 289 21.00 7.27 -19.00
C GLN A 289 22.33 7.77 -19.60
N GLN A 290 23.04 8.66 -18.91
CA GLN A 290 24.37 9.13 -19.34
C GLN A 290 25.40 7.99 -19.33
N CYS A 291 25.42 7.16 -18.27
CA CYS A 291 26.30 5.99 -18.22
C CYS A 291 25.98 4.98 -19.33
N GLN A 292 24.70 4.75 -19.65
CA GLN A 292 24.31 3.86 -20.75
C GLN A 292 24.75 4.40 -22.12
N GLN A 293 24.70 5.71 -22.34
CA GLN A 293 25.19 6.32 -23.58
C GLN A 293 26.73 6.27 -23.70
N GLN A 294 27.47 6.38 -22.60
CA GLN A 294 28.93 6.28 -22.60
C GLN A 294 29.46 4.85 -22.74
N MET A 295 28.64 3.84 -22.45
CA MET A 295 29.00 2.42 -22.57
C MET A 295 28.63 1.80 -23.93
N LEU A 296 28.04 2.58 -24.86
CA LEU A 296 27.92 2.17 -26.25
C LEU A 296 29.30 2.35 -26.90
N PRO A 297 30.02 1.26 -27.27
CA PRO A 297 31.28 1.39 -27.97
C PRO A 297 31.05 2.14 -29.29
N SER A 298 31.88 3.13 -29.56
CA SER A 298 31.92 3.84 -30.83
C SER A 298 32.22 2.84 -31.95
N LEU A 299 31.17 2.28 -32.56
CA LEU A 299 31.24 1.45 -33.76
C LEU A 299 31.43 2.30 -35.04
N GLU A 300 31.79 3.57 -34.89
CA GLU A 300 31.89 4.55 -35.99
C GLU A 300 33.34 4.82 -36.44
N ALA A 301 34.29 3.93 -36.09
CA ALA A 301 35.68 3.98 -36.56
C ALA A 301 36.09 2.68 -37.28
N LEU A 302 35.33 2.29 -38.29
CA LEU A 302 35.85 1.48 -39.40
C LEU A 302 35.64 2.29 -40.67
N GLU A 303 36.61 3.14 -40.98
CA GLU A 303 36.75 3.70 -42.32
C GLU A 303 36.91 2.55 -43.32
N PRO A 304 36.10 2.47 -44.39
CA PRO A 304 36.37 1.56 -45.47
C PRO A 304 37.57 2.10 -46.27
N CYS A 305 38.71 1.40 -46.20
CA CYS A 305 39.79 1.59 -47.15
C CYS A 305 39.24 1.35 -48.56
N VAL A 306 39.09 2.43 -49.33
CA VAL A 306 38.75 2.39 -50.74
C VAL A 306 39.99 1.93 -51.49
N ASP A 307 40.10 0.62 -51.77
CA ASP A 307 41.04 0.13 -52.77
C ASP A 307 40.34 0.03 -54.14
N ASN A 308 40.99 0.65 -55.10
CA ASN A 308 40.41 1.12 -56.34
C ASN A 308 41.05 0.30 -57.46
N SER A 309 40.50 -0.87 -57.79
CA SER A 309 40.88 -1.66 -58.98
C SER A 309 39.82 -2.72 -59.38
N ARG A 310 38.93 -2.31 -60.31
CA ARG A 310 38.28 -3.00 -61.48
C ARG A 310 38.35 -4.55 -61.66
N PRO A 311 37.54 -5.19 -62.56
CA PRO A 311 36.38 -4.72 -63.36
C PRO A 311 35.16 -5.70 -63.48
N LEU A 312 34.03 -5.12 -63.93
CA LEU A 312 32.95 -5.63 -64.83
C LEU A 312 32.57 -7.13 -64.84
N LEU A 313 31.31 -7.44 -64.49
CA LEU A 313 30.47 -8.41 -65.21
C LEU A 313 28.96 -8.18 -64.92
N LEU A 314 28.16 -8.62 -65.89
CA LEU A 314 26.82 -8.18 -66.32
C LEU A 314 25.62 -8.56 -65.41
N PRO A 315 24.42 -7.98 -65.66
CA PRO A 315 23.22 -8.17 -64.85
C PRO A 315 22.30 -9.29 -65.39
N LEU A 316 21.57 -9.99 -64.51
CA LEU A 316 20.29 -10.70 -64.82
C LEU A 316 19.59 -11.17 -63.50
N PRO A 317 18.34 -11.71 -63.51
CA PRO A 317 17.13 -11.00 -63.11
C PRO A 317 16.41 -11.60 -61.88
N SER A 318 15.33 -10.95 -61.48
CA SER A 318 14.42 -11.19 -60.35
C SER A 318 13.91 -12.63 -60.16
N PRO A 319 13.67 -13.09 -58.91
CA PRO A 319 12.86 -14.28 -58.65
C PRO A 319 11.37 -13.93 -58.37
N PRO A 320 10.44 -14.85 -58.67
CA PRO A 320 9.00 -14.62 -58.60
C PRO A 320 8.38 -14.94 -57.23
N GLN A 321 7.22 -14.32 -56.97
CA GLN A 321 6.29 -14.66 -55.91
C GLN A 321 5.65 -16.05 -56.10
N LYS A 322 5.46 -16.80 -55.01
CA LYS A 322 4.46 -17.88 -54.79
C LYS A 322 4.48 -18.24 -53.29
N SER A 323 3.47 -17.89 -52.50
CA SER A 323 2.20 -18.59 -52.25
C SER A 323 2.32 -19.79 -51.30
N HIS A 324 1.70 -19.63 -50.13
CA HIS A 324 1.05 -20.59 -49.22
C HIS A 324 1.41 -22.08 -49.30
N ALA A 325 1.84 -22.65 -48.17
CA ALA A 325 1.35 -23.94 -47.72
C ALA A 325 1.40 -24.04 -46.19
N PHE A 326 0.26 -24.47 -45.64
CA PHE A 326 0.03 -24.95 -44.29
C PHE A 326 0.96 -26.11 -43.94
N PHE A 327 1.42 -26.17 -42.69
CA PHE A 327 1.57 -27.44 -41.98
C PHE A 327 1.29 -27.26 -40.49
N SER A 328 0.28 -27.98 -40.03
CA SER A 328 -0.02 -28.26 -38.64
C SER A 328 0.99 -29.26 -38.07
N SER A 329 1.27 -29.16 -36.77
CA SER A 329 1.04 -30.22 -35.77
C SER A 329 2.13 -30.29 -34.67
N SER A 330 1.64 -30.11 -33.43
CA SER A 330 1.84 -31.00 -32.26
C SER A 330 3.22 -31.20 -31.60
N SER A 331 3.22 -30.91 -30.28
CA SER A 331 3.85 -31.65 -29.15
C SER A 331 5.35 -32.00 -29.26
N SER A 332 6.20 -31.71 -28.27
CA SER A 332 6.22 -32.40 -26.97
C SER A 332 7.28 -31.79 -26.03
N SER A 333 6.98 -31.82 -24.74
CA SER A 333 7.80 -32.01 -23.53
C SER A 333 9.35 -32.03 -23.55
N SER A 334 9.86 -31.71 -22.33
CA SER A 334 11.16 -32.07 -21.73
C SER A 334 12.28 -31.04 -21.92
N SER A 335 13.18 -30.74 -20.98
CA SER A 335 13.34 -30.99 -19.54
C SER A 335 14.59 -30.20 -19.10
N LEU A 336 14.62 -29.79 -17.83
CA LEU A 336 15.76 -29.17 -17.14
C LEU A 336 17.05 -30.02 -17.24
N PRO A 337 18.22 -29.38 -17.03
CA PRO A 337 19.08 -29.87 -15.96
C PRO A 337 19.64 -28.76 -15.06
N SER A 338 19.62 -29.04 -13.76
CA SER A 338 20.40 -28.37 -12.71
C SER A 338 21.87 -28.78 -12.77
N PRO A 339 22.81 -27.95 -12.30
CA PRO A 339 24.13 -28.41 -11.88
C PRO A 339 24.29 -28.44 -10.35
N PRO A 340 25.23 -29.26 -9.84
CA PRO A 340 25.34 -29.65 -8.43
C PRO A 340 26.19 -28.69 -7.59
N GLY A 341 26.00 -28.75 -6.27
CA GLY A 341 26.66 -27.93 -5.27
C GLY A 341 28.09 -28.35 -4.93
N CYS A 342 28.72 -27.54 -4.07
CA CYS A 342 29.84 -27.92 -3.21
C CYS A 342 29.84 -27.06 -1.95
N TYR A 343 29.94 -27.74 -0.81
CA TYR A 343 30.17 -27.19 0.52
C TYR A 343 31.64 -26.81 0.70
N HIS A 344 31.92 -25.76 1.49
CA HIS A 344 33.02 -25.75 2.47
C HIS A 344 32.82 -24.64 3.52
N PRO A 345 33.05 -24.91 4.82
CA PRO A 345 33.02 -23.91 5.88
C PRO A 345 34.40 -23.27 6.06
N MET A 346 34.45 -21.94 6.11
CA MET A 346 35.64 -21.19 6.51
C MET A 346 35.42 -20.64 7.92
N THR A 347 36.16 -21.19 8.87
CA THR A 347 36.43 -20.62 10.20
C THR A 347 37.27 -19.36 10.05
N VAL A 348 36.83 -18.21 10.58
CA VAL A 348 37.68 -17.04 10.79
C VAL A 348 37.48 -16.44 12.17
N SER A 349 38.63 -16.24 12.80
CA SER A 349 38.95 -15.74 14.13
C SER A 349 38.44 -14.33 14.45
N SER A 350 38.07 -14.10 15.71
CA SER A 350 37.97 -12.78 16.34
C SER A 350 39.33 -12.06 16.34
N PRO A 351 39.33 -10.70 16.41
CA PRO A 351 39.93 -10.02 17.57
C PRO A 351 39.21 -8.67 17.90
N PRO A 352 39.77 -7.76 18.72
CA PRO A 352 39.37 -7.50 20.09
C PRO A 352 38.62 -6.17 20.30
N GLN A 353 38.11 -6.00 21.52
CA GLN A 353 37.48 -4.80 22.04
C GLN A 353 38.37 -3.55 21.94
N SER A 354 37.78 -2.43 21.53
CA SER A 354 38.26 -1.10 21.88
C SER A 354 37.10 -0.13 22.10
N GLU A 355 37.01 0.29 23.34
CA GLU A 355 36.16 1.31 23.93
C GLU A 355 36.53 2.71 23.40
N VAL A 356 35.59 3.45 22.78
CA VAL A 356 35.73 4.90 22.59
C VAL A 356 34.42 5.61 22.90
N ARG A 357 34.45 6.29 24.03
CA ARG A 357 33.46 7.21 24.56
C ARG A 357 33.59 8.55 23.82
N ALA A 358 32.61 8.93 23.02
CA ALA A 358 32.51 10.28 22.45
C ALA A 358 31.28 11.01 23.02
N LYS A 359 31.53 11.86 24.02
CA LYS A 359 30.71 13.05 24.32
C LYS A 359 30.99 14.09 23.23
N VAL A 360 30.10 15.10 23.12
CA VAL A 360 30.23 16.44 22.48
C VAL A 360 29.18 16.66 21.39
N LEU A 361 28.51 17.79 21.24
CA LEU A 361 28.15 18.97 22.06
C LEU A 361 27.05 19.63 21.21
N THR A 362 26.09 20.28 21.86
CA THR A 362 25.06 21.10 21.21
C THR A 362 25.69 22.37 20.64
N VAL A 363 25.42 22.67 19.36
CA VAL A 363 25.74 23.97 18.75
C VAL A 363 24.57 24.91 18.99
N ARG A 364 24.75 25.82 19.94
CA ARG A 364 23.97 27.04 20.15
C ARG A 364 24.98 28.20 20.03
N ASP A 365 24.54 29.26 19.35
CA ASP A 365 25.09 30.61 19.37
C ASP A 365 26.48 30.86 18.75
N CYS A 366 26.49 31.36 17.51
CA CYS A 366 27.40 32.45 17.13
C CYS A 366 26.61 33.54 16.39
N CYS A 367 26.61 34.72 17.01
CA CYS A 367 25.99 35.96 16.62
C CYS A 367 26.73 36.69 15.47
N ASN A 368 26.02 37.68 14.92
CA ASN A 368 26.47 39.05 14.61
C ASN A 368 27.97 39.28 14.36
N SER A 369 28.28 39.69 13.13
CA SER A 369 28.82 41.02 12.84
C SER A 369 28.65 41.35 11.36
#